data_AF-A0ABD3WAE9-F1
#
_entry.id   AF-A0ABD3WAE9-F1
#
_cell.length_a   1.000
_cell.length_b   1.000
_cell.length_c   1.000
_cell.angle_alpha   90.00
_cell.angle_beta   90.00
_cell.angle_gamma   90.00
#
_symmetry.space_group_name_H-M   'P 1'
#
loop_
_entity.id
_entity.type
_entity.pdbx_description
1 polymer ?
#
loop_
_entity_poly.entity_id
_entity_poly.type
_entity_poly.pdbx_seq_one_letter_code
_entity_poly.pdbx_strand_id
1 'polypeptide(L)'
;MFRGGRGRRGGRGESKRKYGFFRCTKCNANWESSHVYEKSPSEYYEQECKKCRISVSPYKVESIVCKMCGQEDCICTEEDRQKRHTDPNKPHRSDLCERCKKGLKCI
;
A
#
# COMPACT_ATOMS: atom_id res chain seq x y z
N MET A 1 -10.52 40.89 19.41
CA MET A 1 -10.94 39.47 19.45
C MET A 1 -10.46 38.79 18.17
N PHE A 2 -9.48 37.89 18.26
CA PHE A 2 -8.92 37.16 17.13
C PHE A 2 -9.80 35.96 16.76
N ARG A 3 -10.13 35.75 15.48
CA ARG A 3 -10.19 34.45 14.76
C ARG A 3 -10.14 34.78 13.26
N GLY A 4 -9.05 34.59 12.52
CA GLY A 4 -8.21 33.39 12.44
C GLY A 4 -8.75 32.49 11.33
N GLY A 5 -8.37 32.79 10.08
CA GLY A 5 -8.72 32.00 8.90
C GLY A 5 -8.20 30.56 8.98
N ARG A 6 -8.96 29.61 8.43
CA ARG A 6 -8.48 28.25 8.20
C ARG A 6 -8.88 27.82 6.80
N GLY A 7 -7.96 28.03 5.87
CA GLY A 7 -7.99 27.40 4.55
C GLY A 7 -8.14 25.89 4.71
N ARG A 8 -9.17 25.36 4.05
CA ARG A 8 -9.32 23.91 3.86
C ARG A 8 -8.24 23.49 2.87
N ARG A 9 -7.07 23.15 3.41
CA ARG A 9 -6.03 22.39 2.70
C ARG A 9 -6.70 21.14 2.16
N GLY A 10 -6.73 21.01 0.83
CA GLY A 10 -7.22 19.82 0.15
C GLY A 10 -6.53 18.58 0.74
N GLY A 11 -7.33 17.71 1.36
CA GLY A 11 -6.88 16.38 1.72
C GLY A 11 -6.55 15.66 0.43
N ARG A 12 -5.26 15.47 0.15
CA ARG A 12 -4.82 14.48 -0.83
C ARG A 12 -5.44 13.16 -0.38
N GLY A 13 -6.35 12.61 -1.18
CA GLY A 13 -7.03 11.36 -0.85
C GLY A 13 -5.99 10.30 -0.48
N GLU A 14 -5.96 9.92 0.79
CA GLU A 14 -5.09 8.86 1.29
C GLU A 14 -5.64 7.56 0.69
N SER A 15 -4.98 7.08 -0.36
CA SER A 15 -5.32 5.80 -0.98
C SER A 15 -5.17 4.72 0.07
N LYS A 16 -6.23 3.94 0.32
CA LYS A 16 -6.21 2.88 1.32
C LYS A 16 -5.17 1.85 0.95
N ARG A 17 -4.39 1.42 1.95
CA ARG A 17 -3.38 0.37 1.79
C ARG A 17 -4.09 -0.97 1.67
N LYS A 18 -3.75 -1.74 0.64
CA LYS A 18 -4.28 -3.07 0.36
C LYS A 18 -3.17 -4.10 0.26
N TYR A 19 -3.53 -5.37 0.40
CA TYR A 19 -2.65 -6.50 0.17
C TYR A 19 -2.81 -6.98 -1.27
N GLY A 20 -1.73 -7.09 -2.03
CA GLY A 20 -1.80 -7.54 -3.42
C GLY A 20 -0.89 -8.73 -3.71
N PHE A 21 -1.34 -9.54 -4.66
CA PHE A 21 -0.66 -10.70 -5.18
C PHE A 21 -0.23 -10.42 -6.62
N PHE A 22 1.03 -10.72 -6.93
CA PHE A 22 1.66 -10.41 -8.21
C PHE A 22 2.21 -11.68 -8.84
N ARG A 23 2.14 -11.75 -10.17
CA ARG A 23 2.73 -12.82 -10.97
C ARG A 23 3.39 -12.26 -12.21
N CYS A 24 4.71 -12.41 -12.31
CA CYS A 24 5.44 -11.98 -13.50
C CYS A 24 5.17 -12.94 -14.67
N THR A 25 4.68 -12.41 -15.79
CA THR A 25 4.39 -13.20 -17.00
C THR A 25 5.65 -13.68 -17.73
N LYS A 26 6.82 -13.06 -17.51
CA LYS A 26 8.09 -13.44 -18.14
C LYS A 26 8.82 -14.58 -17.43
N CYS A 27 8.89 -14.56 -16.11
CA CYS A 27 9.64 -15.56 -15.33
C CYS A 27 8.79 -16.39 -14.38
N ASN A 28 7.45 -16.22 -14.40
CA ASN A 28 6.51 -16.89 -13.52
C ASN A 28 6.84 -16.77 -12.03
N ALA A 29 7.58 -15.73 -11.63
CA ALA A 29 7.80 -15.42 -10.23
C ALA A 29 6.51 -14.87 -9.60
N ASN A 30 6.16 -15.39 -8.44
CA ASN A 30 5.04 -14.91 -7.63
C ASN A 30 5.57 -14.17 -6.41
N TRP A 31 4.89 -13.10 -6.02
CA TRP A 31 5.17 -12.41 -4.77
C TRP A 31 3.93 -11.69 -4.25
N GLU A 32 3.98 -11.36 -2.98
CA GLU A 32 2.90 -10.71 -2.26
C GLU A 32 3.42 -9.42 -1.63
N SER A 33 2.55 -8.42 -1.51
CA SER A 33 2.94 -7.12 -0.97
C SER A 33 1.77 -6.44 -0.27
N SER A 34 2.01 -5.97 0.95
CA SER A 34 1.11 -5.11 1.71
C SER A 34 1.15 -3.64 1.29
N HIS A 35 2.01 -3.28 0.34
CA HIS A 35 2.17 -1.90 -0.13
C HIS A 35 1.52 -1.72 -1.51
N VAL A 36 0.25 -2.13 -1.61
CA VAL A 36 -0.58 -1.90 -2.79
C VAL A 36 -1.55 -0.78 -2.48
N TYR A 37 -1.70 0.13 -3.43
CA TYR A 37 -2.53 1.31 -3.29
C TYR A 37 -3.31 1.55 -4.58
N GLU A 38 -4.48 2.13 -4.47
CA GLU A 38 -5.29 2.53 -5.62
C GLU A 38 -4.73 3.81 -6.24
N LYS A 39 -4.51 3.78 -7.55
CA LYS A 39 -4.15 4.93 -8.38
C LYS A 39 -5.41 5.60 -8.95
N SER A 40 -6.37 4.79 -9.40
CA SER A 40 -7.69 5.19 -9.92
C SER A 40 -8.74 4.13 -9.52
N PRO A 41 -10.05 4.36 -9.71
CA PRO A 41 -11.06 3.32 -9.51
C PRO A 41 -10.70 2.07 -10.33
N SER A 42 -10.46 0.95 -9.65
CA SER A 42 -10.04 -0.32 -10.25
C SER A 42 -8.64 -0.34 -10.90
N GLU A 43 -7.80 0.67 -10.70
CA GLU A 43 -6.38 0.68 -11.14
C GLU A 43 -5.45 0.82 -9.93
N TYR A 44 -4.46 -0.07 -9.82
CA TYR A 44 -3.52 -0.13 -8.71
C TYR A 44 -2.11 0.26 -9.16
N TYR A 45 -1.28 0.75 -8.23
CA TYR A 45 0.14 0.94 -8.52
C TYR A 45 0.83 -0.40 -8.78
N GLU A 46 1.63 -0.45 -9.85
CA GLU A 46 2.35 -1.66 -10.24
C GLU A 46 3.63 -1.87 -9.43
N GLN A 47 4.12 -3.10 -9.44
CA GLN A 47 5.44 -3.45 -8.88
C GLN A 47 6.31 -4.10 -9.94
N GLU A 48 7.58 -3.74 -9.95
CA GLU A 48 8.54 -4.34 -10.86
C GLU A 48 8.99 -5.72 -10.40
N CYS A 49 9.02 -6.65 -11.35
CA CYS A 49 9.65 -7.93 -11.11
C CYS A 49 11.17 -7.75 -10.85
N LYS A 50 11.66 -8.28 -9.72
CA LYS A 50 13.09 -8.27 -9.36
C LYS A 50 14.02 -8.81 -10.45
N LYS A 51 13.59 -9.84 -11.17
CA LYS A 51 14.38 -10.53 -12.19
C LYS A 51 14.24 -9.86 -13.57
N CYS A 52 13.01 -9.55 -13.97
CA CYS A 52 12.73 -9.11 -15.34
C CYS A 52 12.66 -7.59 -15.50
N ARG A 53 12.58 -6.82 -14.40
CA ARG A 53 12.41 -5.35 -14.40
C ARG A 53 11.25 -4.86 -15.28
N ILE A 54 10.18 -5.66 -15.35
CA ILE A 54 8.92 -5.27 -15.98
C ILE A 54 7.93 -4.89 -14.89
N SER A 55 7.08 -3.89 -15.17
CA SER A 55 5.95 -3.57 -14.31
C SER A 55 4.92 -4.70 -14.33
N VAL A 56 4.42 -5.04 -13.16
CA VAL A 56 3.43 -6.09 -12.96
C VAL A 56 2.31 -5.52 -12.10
N SER A 57 1.11 -5.49 -12.66
CA SER A 57 -0.12 -5.21 -11.92
C SER A 57 -0.48 -6.37 -10.98
N PRO A 58 -1.06 -6.11 -9.79
CA PRO A 58 -1.55 -7.18 -8.93
C PRO A 58 -2.72 -7.89 -9.61
N TYR A 59 -2.70 -9.22 -9.64
CA TYR A 59 -3.79 -10.02 -10.21
C TYR A 59 -4.91 -10.27 -9.20
N LYS A 60 -4.60 -10.14 -7.90
CA LYS A 60 -5.55 -10.24 -6.80
C LYS A 60 -5.19 -9.17 -5.78
N VAL A 61 -6.22 -8.50 -5.26
CA VAL A 61 -6.08 -7.48 -4.22
C VAL A 61 -7.09 -7.78 -3.12
N GLU A 62 -6.64 -7.74 -1.87
CA GLU A 62 -7.44 -7.96 -0.68
C GLU A 62 -7.30 -6.77 0.27
N SER A 63 -8.38 -6.48 0.99
CA SER A 63 -8.37 -5.48 2.05
C SER A 63 -7.52 -5.94 3.22
N ILE A 64 -6.70 -5.04 3.76
CA ILE A 64 -5.94 -5.32 4.99
C ILE A 64 -6.88 -5.08 6.17
N VAL A 65 -7.41 -6.17 6.73
CA VAL A 65 -8.24 -6.12 7.95
C VAL A 65 -7.39 -6.30 9.21
N CYS A 66 -7.81 -5.65 10.29
CA CYS A 66 -7.23 -5.88 11.60
C CYS A 66 -7.53 -7.30 12.09
N LYS A 67 -6.52 -8.07 12.48
CA LYS A 67 -6.74 -9.42 13.05
C LYS A 67 -7.46 -9.41 14.40
N MET A 68 -7.40 -8.30 15.15
CA MET A 68 -8.03 -8.19 16.47
C MET A 68 -9.52 -7.85 16.38
N CYS A 69 -9.91 -6.95 15.48
CA CYS A 69 -11.30 -6.46 15.40
C CYS A 69 -11.98 -6.70 14.04
N GLY A 70 -11.28 -7.26 13.06
CA GLY A 70 -11.80 -7.55 11.72
C GLY A 70 -12.06 -6.32 10.83
N GLN A 71 -11.80 -5.11 11.32
CA GLN A 71 -12.10 -3.86 10.60
C GLN A 71 -10.91 -3.40 9.74
N GLU A 72 -11.20 -2.79 8.58
CA GLU A 72 -10.20 -2.18 7.70
C GLU A 72 -9.63 -0.88 8.30
N ASP A 73 -10.50 -0.03 8.83
CA ASP A 73 -10.17 1.22 9.51
C ASP A 73 -10.35 1.02 11.02
N CYS A 74 -9.30 0.58 11.73
CA CYS A 74 -9.36 0.32 13.18
C CYS A 74 -8.59 1.36 14.00
N ILE A 75 -9.14 1.73 15.17
CA ILE A 75 -8.49 2.57 16.18
C ILE A 75 -7.61 1.78 17.16
N CYS A 76 -7.43 0.47 16.93
CA CYS A 76 -6.55 -0.37 17.75
C CYS A 76 -5.16 0.27 17.85
N THR A 77 -4.51 0.16 19.00
CA THR A 77 -3.22 0.82 19.26
C THR A 77 -2.11 0.25 18.37
N GLU A 78 -0.99 0.97 18.22
CA GLU A 78 0.17 0.45 17.46
C GLU A 78 0.66 -0.91 17.98
N GLU A 79 0.56 -1.18 19.28
CA GLU A 79 0.88 -2.47 19.90
C GLU A 79 -0.09 -3.59 19.47
N ASP A 80 -1.40 -3.30 19.41
CA ASP A 80 -2.41 -4.24 18.87
C ASP A 80 -2.19 -4.49 17.38
N ARG A 81 -1.74 -3.46 16.67
CA ARG A 81 -1.46 -3.45 15.23
C ARG A 81 -0.12 -4.12 14.89
N GLN A 82 0.83 -4.23 15.80
CA GLN A 82 2.10 -4.93 15.60
C GLN A 82 1.98 -6.46 15.63
N LYS A 83 0.83 -7.01 16.06
CA LYS A 83 0.47 -8.44 15.85
C LYS A 83 0.06 -8.77 14.41
N ARG A 84 0.13 -7.81 13.48
CA ARG A 84 -0.11 -8.04 12.05
C ARG A 84 0.99 -8.90 11.44
N HIS A 85 0.64 -9.73 10.46
CA HIS A 85 1.60 -10.46 9.59
C HIS A 85 2.39 -9.55 8.63
N THR A 86 2.50 -8.27 8.95
CA THR A 86 3.24 -7.30 8.15
C THR A 86 4.20 -6.64 9.10
N ASP A 87 5.40 -7.19 9.19
CA ASP A 87 6.50 -6.55 9.89
C ASP A 87 6.69 -5.16 9.24
N PRO A 88 6.41 -4.06 9.96
CA PRO A 88 6.59 -2.71 9.44
C PRO A 88 8.07 -2.40 9.15
N ASN A 89 9.00 -3.20 9.69
CA ASN A 89 10.43 -3.16 9.38
C ASN A 89 10.82 -4.11 8.26
N LYS A 90 9.89 -4.90 7.71
CA LYS A 90 10.19 -5.73 6.54
C LYS A 90 10.58 -4.77 5.41
N PRO A 91 11.80 -4.87 4.86
CA PRO A 91 12.30 -3.87 3.94
C PRO A 91 11.41 -3.81 2.70
N HIS A 92 10.58 -2.76 2.64
CA HIS A 92 9.88 -2.40 1.43
C HIS A 92 10.92 -2.09 0.36
N ARG A 93 10.86 -2.82 -0.75
CA ARG A 93 11.74 -2.61 -1.90
C ARG A 93 11.23 -1.41 -2.69
N SER A 94 11.48 -0.21 -2.17
CA SER A 94 11.09 1.07 -2.79
C SER A 94 11.59 1.21 -4.23
N ASP A 95 12.71 0.55 -4.55
CA ASP A 95 13.31 0.48 -5.88
C ASP A 95 12.41 -0.17 -6.94
N LEU A 96 11.43 -0.97 -6.51
CA LEU A 96 10.53 -1.75 -7.38
C LEU A 96 9.08 -1.28 -7.31
N CYS A 97 8.76 -0.31 -6.45
CA CYS A 97 7.39 0.17 -6.27
C CYS A 97 7.16 1.43 -7.10
N GLU A 98 6.20 1.37 -8.04
CA GLU A 98 5.89 2.52 -8.91
C GLU A 98 5.43 3.74 -8.10
N ARG A 99 4.70 3.53 -7.00
CA ARG A 99 4.29 4.59 -6.07
C ARG A 99 5.51 5.31 -5.46
N CYS A 100 6.50 4.55 -4.98
CA CYS A 100 7.75 5.10 -4.46
C CYS A 100 8.57 5.81 -5.53
N LYS A 101 8.64 5.25 -6.75
CA LYS A 101 9.30 5.91 -7.90
C LYS A 101 8.65 7.24 -8.26
N LYS A 102 7.33 7.37 -8.06
CA LYS A 102 6.57 8.63 -8.23
C LYS A 102 6.73 9.60 -7.05
N GLY A 103 7.58 9.31 -6.08
CA GLY A 103 7.85 10.16 -4.92
C GLY A 103 6.80 10.07 -3.80
N LEU A 104 5.85 9.13 -3.89
CA LEU A 104 4.86 8.90 -2.84
C LEU A 104 5.39 7.87 -1.85
N LYS A 105 5.39 8.19 -0.56
CA LYS A 105 5.86 7.26 0.48
C LYS A 105 4.85 6.12 0.68
N CYS A 106 5.37 4.90 0.73
CA CYS A 106 4.67 3.74 1.26
C CYS A 106 4.83 3.73 2.79
N ILE A 107 3.72 3.54 3.49
CA ILE A 107 3.59 3.44 4.95
C ILE A 107 3.27 2.00 5.36
#